data_AF-A0A078F6K0-F1
#
_entry.id   AF-A0A078F6K0-F1
#
_cell.length_a   1.000
_cell.length_b   1.000
_cell.length_c   1.000
_cell.angle_alpha   90.00
_cell.angle_beta   90.00
_cell.angle_gamma   90.00
#
_symmetry.space_group_name_H-M   'P 1'
#
loop_
_entity.id
_entity.type
_entity.pdbx_description
1 polymer ?
#
loop_
_entity_poly.entity_id
_entity_poly.type
_entity_poly.pdbx_seq_one_letter_code
_entity_poly.pdbx_strand_id
1 'polypeptide(L)'
;MKPHRLCMTHHLILAYGLHSKMEVYRPHKAYPIEMAQFHSPDYVEFLQRINPENKDLFPNEMARYNLGEDCPVFEDMFEFCQIYAGATIDAARRLNNKLCDIAINWAGGLHHAKKCDASGFCYINDLVLGILELLKHHPRVLYIDIDVHHGDGVEEAFYFTDRVMTVSFHKFGDKFFPGTGDVKEIGEREGKFYAINVPLRDGIDDSSFNRLFRAIISKVVEIYQPGAIVLQCGADSLARDRLGCFNLSIDGHAECVKFVKKFNIPLLVTGGGGYTKENVARCWTVETGILLDTELPNEIPDNDYIKYFGPDYSLKIPGGHIENLNTKSYISTIKAQILDNLRYIQHAPSVQMQEVPPDFYIPDFDEDERNPDVRVDQRSRDKQIQRDDEYFDGDKDNDAS
;
A
#
# COMPACT_ATOMS: atom_id res chain seq x y z
N MET A 1 2.90 12.00 8.95
CA MET A 1 3.54 10.81 8.35
C MET A 1 5.03 10.72 8.74
N LYS A 2 5.58 9.53 9.03
CA LYS A 2 7.03 9.33 9.32
C LYS A 2 7.57 8.07 8.61
N PRO A 3 8.23 8.20 7.44
CA PRO A 3 8.74 7.05 6.69
C PRO A 3 9.72 6.15 7.46
N HIS A 4 10.40 6.67 8.49
CA HIS A 4 11.33 5.91 9.34
C HIS A 4 10.73 4.64 9.99
N ARG A 5 9.40 4.56 10.12
CA ARG A 5 8.71 3.32 10.55
C ARG A 5 9.01 2.12 9.64
N LEU A 6 9.32 2.36 8.36
CA LEU A 6 9.73 1.35 7.39
C LEU A 6 11.10 0.76 7.74
N CYS A 7 12.08 1.60 8.07
CA CYS A 7 13.40 1.16 8.54
C CYS A 7 13.27 0.30 9.80
N MET A 8 12.45 0.74 10.76
CA MET A 8 12.19 0.00 12.00
C MET A 8 11.56 -1.38 11.72
N THR A 9 10.59 -1.44 10.80
CA THR A 9 9.96 -2.69 10.36
C THR A 9 10.99 -3.62 9.70
N HIS A 10 11.80 -3.09 8.79
CA HIS A 10 12.82 -3.86 8.09
C HIS A 10 13.86 -4.44 9.06
N HIS A 11 14.34 -3.67 10.04
CA HIS A 11 15.29 -4.15 11.04
C HIS A 11 14.70 -5.23 11.95
N LEU A 12 13.41 -5.13 12.31
CA LEU A 12 12.74 -6.21 13.03
C LEU A 12 12.64 -7.48 12.18
N ILE A 13 12.26 -7.36 10.90
CA ILE A 13 12.23 -8.48 9.95
C ILE A 13 13.62 -9.14 9.84
N LEU A 14 14.70 -8.35 9.81
CA LEU A 14 16.07 -8.86 9.81
C LEU A 14 16.40 -9.58 11.12
N ALA A 15 16.13 -8.94 12.27
CA ALA A 15 16.45 -9.45 13.60
C ALA A 15 15.68 -10.73 13.95
N TYR A 16 14.44 -10.89 13.48
CA TYR A 16 13.67 -12.13 13.59
C TYR A 16 14.06 -13.21 12.58
N GLY A 17 14.99 -12.92 11.64
CA GLY A 17 15.42 -13.86 10.62
C GLY A 17 14.38 -14.12 9.52
N LEU A 18 13.32 -13.32 9.43
CA LEU A 18 12.23 -13.50 8.45
C LEU A 18 12.70 -13.33 7.00
N HIS A 19 13.67 -12.44 6.77
CA HIS A 19 14.30 -12.23 5.46
C HIS A 19 14.88 -13.51 4.84
N SER A 20 15.32 -14.47 5.66
CA SER A 20 15.86 -15.75 5.17
C SER A 20 14.79 -16.70 4.58
N LYS A 21 13.51 -16.39 4.78
CA LYS A 21 12.36 -17.18 4.33
C LYS A 21 11.59 -16.54 3.19
N MET A 22 12.08 -15.43 2.66
CA MET A 22 11.46 -14.69 1.57
C MET A 22 12.52 -14.16 0.61
N GLU A 23 12.12 -13.90 -0.62
CA GLU A 23 12.98 -13.21 -1.58
C GLU A 23 12.87 -11.70 -1.35
N VAL A 24 14.00 -11.04 -1.12
CA VAL A 24 14.08 -9.60 -0.85
C VAL A 24 14.60 -8.89 -2.08
N TYR A 25 13.84 -7.91 -2.56
CA TYR A 25 14.18 -7.14 -3.75
C TYR A 25 14.34 -5.66 -3.42
N ARG A 26 15.26 -5.01 -4.11
CA ARG A 26 15.28 -3.56 -4.21
C ARG A 26 14.36 -3.17 -5.37
N PRO A 27 13.32 -2.35 -5.14
CA PRO A 27 12.39 -1.99 -6.19
C PRO A 27 13.04 -1.03 -7.19
N HIS A 28 12.58 -1.05 -8.44
CA HIS A 28 12.91 0.04 -9.36
C HIS A 28 12.28 1.35 -8.88
N LYS A 29 12.87 2.48 -9.28
CA LYS A 29 12.22 3.78 -9.15
C LYS A 29 11.20 3.93 -10.28
N ALA A 30 9.91 3.97 -9.95
CA ALA A 30 8.85 4.11 -10.96
C ALA A 30 9.11 5.31 -11.88
N TYR A 31 9.00 5.09 -13.17
CA TYR A 31 9.17 6.15 -14.16
C TYR A 31 7.91 7.03 -14.21
N PRO A 32 8.03 8.34 -14.55
CA PRO A 32 6.88 9.22 -14.68
C PRO A 32 5.78 8.66 -15.60
N ILE A 33 6.15 7.92 -16.66
CA ILE A 33 5.20 7.28 -17.60
C ILE A 33 4.39 6.15 -16.97
N GLU A 34 4.94 5.46 -15.96
CA GLU A 34 4.23 4.42 -15.21
C GLU A 34 3.23 5.07 -14.25
N MET A 35 3.64 6.14 -13.54
CA MET A 35 2.72 6.91 -12.69
C MET A 35 1.57 7.53 -13.50
N ALA A 36 1.87 8.00 -14.71
CA ALA A 36 0.89 8.59 -15.63
C ALA A 36 -0.09 7.57 -16.27
N GLN A 37 0.04 6.26 -15.98
CA GLN A 37 -1.01 5.30 -16.35
C GLN A 37 -2.33 5.57 -15.61
N PHE A 38 -2.26 6.15 -14.41
CA PHE A 38 -3.42 6.62 -13.66
C PHE A 38 -3.44 8.14 -13.55
N HIS A 39 -2.36 8.73 -13.04
CA HIS A 39 -2.30 10.15 -12.74
C HIS A 39 -2.26 11.01 -14.00
N SER A 40 -2.72 12.26 -13.90
CA SER A 40 -2.58 13.18 -15.02
C SER A 40 -1.09 13.48 -15.29
N PRO A 41 -0.63 13.48 -16.55
CA PRO A 41 0.78 13.72 -16.86
C PRO A 41 1.31 15.06 -16.33
N ASP A 42 0.48 16.10 -16.33
CA ASP A 42 0.82 17.43 -15.81
C ASP A 42 1.00 17.44 -14.28
N TYR A 43 0.24 16.62 -13.54
CA TYR A 43 0.43 16.44 -12.10
C TYR A 43 1.75 15.73 -11.80
N VAL A 44 2.06 14.63 -12.51
CA VAL A 44 3.32 13.89 -12.33
C VAL A 44 4.53 14.75 -12.68
N GLU A 45 4.48 15.49 -13.79
CA GLU A 45 5.54 16.44 -14.18
C GLU A 45 5.74 17.52 -13.11
N PHE A 46 4.65 18.03 -12.53
CA PHE A 46 4.74 19.01 -11.45
C PHE A 46 5.39 18.43 -10.20
N LEU A 47 4.99 17.23 -9.76
CA LEU A 47 5.63 16.55 -8.63
C LEU A 47 7.13 16.29 -8.86
N GLN A 48 7.53 16.02 -10.10
CA GLN A 48 8.94 15.84 -10.46
C GLN A 48 9.76 17.13 -10.38
N ARG A 49 9.14 18.28 -10.67
CA ARG A 49 9.80 19.59 -10.71
C ARG A 49 9.83 20.31 -9.37
N ILE A 50 8.79 20.13 -8.55
CA ILE A 50 8.60 20.89 -7.31
C ILE A 50 9.59 20.44 -6.22
N ASN A 51 10.20 21.40 -5.54
CA ASN A 51 11.13 21.15 -4.43
C ASN A 51 11.05 22.30 -3.39
N PRO A 52 11.66 22.15 -2.20
CA PRO A 52 11.59 23.18 -1.17
C PRO A 52 12.13 24.56 -1.58
N GLU A 53 13.06 24.62 -2.54
CA GLU A 53 13.71 25.86 -3.00
C GLU A 53 12.84 26.65 -3.98
N ASN A 54 12.03 25.95 -4.79
CA ASN A 54 11.24 26.56 -5.86
C ASN A 54 9.74 26.63 -5.55
N LYS A 55 9.27 26.03 -4.45
CA LYS A 55 7.83 25.94 -4.13
C LYS A 55 7.11 27.29 -4.10
N ASP A 56 7.77 28.33 -3.62
CA ASP A 56 7.19 29.67 -3.48
C ASP A 56 6.95 30.34 -4.85
N LEU A 57 7.54 29.80 -5.93
CA LEU A 57 7.32 30.24 -7.31
C LEU A 57 6.03 29.66 -7.92
N PHE A 58 5.44 28.62 -7.32
CA PHE A 58 4.31 27.86 -7.87
C PHE A 58 3.06 27.83 -6.95
N PRO A 59 2.60 28.96 -6.38
CA PRO A 59 1.49 28.94 -5.43
C PRO A 59 0.16 28.47 -6.04
N ASN A 60 -0.07 28.76 -7.32
CA ASN A 60 -1.29 28.37 -8.02
C ASN A 60 -1.33 26.86 -8.29
N GLU A 61 -0.23 26.29 -8.78
CA GLU A 61 -0.10 24.84 -9.00
C GLU A 61 -0.11 24.07 -7.69
N MET A 62 0.55 24.56 -6.63
CA MET A 62 0.46 23.96 -5.29
C MET A 62 -0.99 23.89 -4.81
N ALA A 63 -1.76 24.98 -4.94
CA ALA A 63 -3.17 24.98 -4.58
C ALA A 63 -4.00 24.05 -5.47
N ARG A 64 -3.75 24.03 -6.79
CA ARG A 64 -4.44 23.17 -7.76
C ARG A 64 -4.24 21.68 -7.47
N TYR A 65 -3.03 21.29 -7.10
CA TYR A 65 -2.62 19.91 -6.86
C TYR A 65 -2.66 19.51 -5.39
N ASN A 66 -3.25 20.37 -4.55
CA ASN A 66 -3.45 20.17 -3.11
C ASN A 66 -2.15 19.87 -2.34
N LEU A 67 -1.06 20.52 -2.71
CA LEU A 67 0.19 20.53 -1.94
C LEU A 67 0.14 21.67 -0.92
N GLY A 68 0.23 21.34 0.36
CA GLY A 68 -0.03 22.26 1.45
C GLY A 68 0.33 21.69 2.82
N GLU A 69 -0.53 21.92 3.81
CA GLU A 69 -0.29 21.49 5.19
C GLU A 69 -0.29 19.96 5.33
N ASP A 70 -1.31 19.30 4.76
CA ASP A 70 -1.43 17.84 4.82
C ASP A 70 -0.43 17.15 3.87
N CYS A 71 -0.15 17.74 2.70
CA CYS A 71 0.78 17.20 1.71
C CYS A 71 1.92 18.20 1.45
N PRO A 72 2.89 18.34 2.38
CA PRO A 72 3.94 19.35 2.26
C PRO A 72 4.98 18.96 1.21
N VAL A 73 5.58 19.97 0.58
CA VAL A 73 6.78 19.76 -0.24
C VAL A 73 7.99 19.56 0.66
N PHE A 74 8.72 18.47 0.45
CA PHE A 74 9.96 18.13 1.17
C PHE A 74 11.06 17.68 0.20
N GLU A 75 12.29 17.59 0.70
CA GLU A 75 13.45 17.16 -0.08
C GLU A 75 13.28 15.70 -0.54
N ASP A 76 13.65 15.39 -1.78
CA ASP A 76 13.49 14.06 -2.40
C ASP A 76 12.05 13.51 -2.41
N MET A 77 11.03 14.38 -2.34
CA MET A 77 9.62 13.98 -2.36
C MET A 77 9.26 13.12 -3.57
N PHE A 78 9.75 13.48 -4.76
CA PHE A 78 9.48 12.69 -5.97
C PHE A 78 10.15 11.32 -5.91
N GLU A 79 11.41 11.23 -5.46
CA GLU A 79 12.11 9.97 -5.28
C GLU A 79 11.40 9.06 -4.27
N PHE A 80 10.91 9.62 -3.15
CA PHE A 80 10.05 8.91 -2.22
C PHE A 80 8.84 8.28 -2.94
N CYS A 81 8.18 9.05 -3.81
CA CYS A 81 7.08 8.56 -4.64
C CYS A 81 7.47 7.47 -5.63
N GLN A 82 8.63 7.61 -6.27
CA GLN A 82 9.13 6.61 -7.21
C GLN A 82 9.40 5.27 -6.55
N ILE A 83 9.95 5.26 -5.33
CA ILE A 83 10.33 4.03 -4.63
C ILE A 83 9.08 3.24 -4.21
N TYR A 84 8.12 3.86 -3.53
CA TYR A 84 6.95 3.11 -3.07
C TYR A 84 6.05 2.69 -4.23
N ALA A 85 5.90 3.52 -5.27
CA ALA A 85 5.10 3.18 -6.43
C ALA A 85 5.74 2.06 -7.26
N GLY A 86 7.06 2.15 -7.49
CA GLY A 86 7.81 1.12 -8.22
C GLY A 86 7.76 -0.23 -7.53
N ALA A 87 7.88 -0.26 -6.20
CA ALA A 87 7.74 -1.48 -5.41
C ALA A 87 6.35 -2.13 -5.56
N THR A 88 5.27 -1.36 -5.56
CA THR A 88 3.91 -1.90 -5.75
C THR A 88 3.69 -2.42 -7.18
N ILE A 89 4.22 -1.72 -8.19
CA ILE A 89 4.17 -2.15 -9.59
C ILE A 89 4.98 -3.45 -9.79
N ASP A 90 6.20 -3.52 -9.26
CA ASP A 90 7.03 -4.72 -9.35
C ASP A 90 6.38 -5.92 -8.65
N ALA A 91 5.82 -5.69 -7.47
CA ALA A 91 5.09 -6.72 -6.73
C ALA A 91 3.90 -7.27 -7.55
N ALA A 92 3.12 -6.39 -8.20
CA ALA A 92 2.04 -6.78 -9.11
C ALA A 92 2.55 -7.55 -10.34
N ARG A 93 3.65 -7.10 -10.97
CA ARG A 93 4.28 -7.81 -12.10
C ARG A 93 4.73 -9.21 -11.72
N ARG A 94 5.31 -9.39 -10.52
CA ARG A 94 5.74 -10.70 -10.03
C ARG A 94 4.56 -11.65 -9.80
N LEU A 95 3.45 -11.15 -9.27
CA LEU A 95 2.20 -11.93 -9.12
C LEU A 95 1.63 -12.34 -10.49
N ASN A 96 1.53 -11.41 -11.43
CA ASN A 96 1.08 -11.67 -12.81
C ASN A 96 1.92 -12.75 -13.51
N ASN A 97 3.25 -12.67 -13.33
CA ASN A 97 4.21 -13.63 -13.90
C ASN A 97 4.33 -14.93 -13.09
N LYS A 98 3.54 -15.09 -12.02
CA LYS A 98 3.53 -16.29 -11.15
C LYS A 98 4.90 -16.60 -10.56
N LEU A 99 5.69 -15.55 -10.29
CA LEU A 99 7.00 -15.66 -9.64
C LEU A 99 6.89 -15.73 -8.11
N CYS A 100 5.72 -15.38 -7.56
CA CYS A 100 5.38 -15.56 -6.15
C CYS A 100 3.86 -15.70 -5.97
N ASP A 101 3.45 -16.28 -4.85
CA ASP A 101 2.04 -16.34 -4.43
C ASP A 101 1.62 -15.10 -3.63
N ILE A 102 2.58 -14.51 -2.90
CA ILE A 102 2.41 -13.34 -2.05
C ILE A 102 3.55 -12.36 -2.34
N ALA A 103 3.23 -11.08 -2.48
CA ALA A 103 4.21 -10.00 -2.57
C ALA A 103 3.92 -8.94 -1.51
N ILE A 104 4.95 -8.40 -0.87
CA ILE A 104 4.82 -7.47 0.27
C ILE A 104 5.54 -6.16 -0.05
N ASN A 105 4.82 -5.05 0.04
CA ASN A 105 5.39 -3.70 -0.02
C ASN A 105 4.88 -2.82 1.13
N TRP A 106 5.58 -2.83 2.26
CA TRP A 106 5.23 -1.98 3.41
C TRP A 106 5.38 -0.47 3.14
N ALA A 107 6.15 -0.07 2.12
CA ALA A 107 6.31 1.35 1.78
C ALA A 107 5.11 1.93 1.03
N GLY A 108 4.35 1.08 0.33
CA GLY A 108 3.16 1.45 -0.42
C GLY A 108 1.89 1.49 0.44
N GLY A 109 0.74 1.48 -0.23
CA GLY A 109 -0.57 1.56 0.40
C GLY A 109 -1.10 2.98 0.59
N LEU A 110 -0.63 3.94 -0.21
CA LEU A 110 -0.98 5.36 -0.09
C LEU A 110 -2.31 5.64 -0.81
N HIS A 111 -3.39 5.23 -0.16
CA HIS A 111 -4.72 5.09 -0.78
C HIS A 111 -5.51 6.39 -1.04
N HIS A 112 -5.08 7.54 -0.49
CA HIS A 112 -5.84 8.80 -0.60
C HIS A 112 -5.52 9.60 -1.87
N ALA A 113 -4.38 9.34 -2.52
CA ALA A 113 -3.94 10.10 -3.67
C ALA A 113 -4.98 9.99 -4.81
N LYS A 114 -5.32 11.15 -5.39
CA LYS A 114 -6.32 11.26 -6.45
C LYS A 114 -5.65 11.29 -7.83
N LYS A 115 -6.47 11.28 -8.88
CA LYS A 115 -5.94 11.30 -10.25
C LYS A 115 -5.09 12.54 -10.53
N CYS A 116 -5.48 13.69 -9.99
CA CYS A 116 -4.89 14.98 -10.33
C CYS A 116 -4.40 15.75 -9.10
N ASP A 117 -4.41 15.20 -7.90
CA ASP A 117 -4.08 15.94 -6.68
C ASP A 117 -3.65 15.01 -5.53
N ALA A 118 -2.82 15.56 -4.64
CA ALA A 118 -2.40 14.89 -3.43
C ALA A 118 -3.50 14.97 -2.36
N SER A 119 -3.57 14.00 -1.47
CA SER A 119 -4.55 14.02 -0.37
C SER A 119 -4.07 13.12 0.77
N GLY A 120 -4.30 13.51 2.03
CA GLY A 120 -4.06 12.65 3.20
C GLY A 120 -2.65 12.04 3.27
N PHE A 121 -1.60 12.85 3.09
CA PHE A 121 -0.19 12.42 3.01
C PHE A 121 0.18 11.58 1.76
N CYS A 122 -0.73 11.40 0.81
CA CYS A 122 -0.56 10.57 -0.38
C CYS A 122 -0.42 11.43 -1.64
N TYR A 123 0.61 11.18 -2.44
CA TYR A 123 0.92 11.93 -3.66
C TYR A 123 0.66 11.08 -4.92
N ILE A 124 1.19 9.86 -4.97
CA ILE A 124 0.95 8.87 -6.02
C ILE A 124 0.15 7.72 -5.42
N ASN A 125 -0.89 7.29 -6.11
CA ASN A 125 -1.72 6.16 -5.69
C ASN A 125 -1.11 4.87 -6.24
N ASP A 126 -0.17 4.31 -5.50
CA ASP A 126 0.54 3.08 -5.88
C ASP A 126 -0.39 1.87 -5.98
N LEU A 127 -1.45 1.85 -5.18
CA LEU A 127 -2.46 0.79 -5.18
C LEU A 127 -3.22 0.75 -6.50
N VAL A 128 -3.65 1.91 -7.02
CA VAL A 128 -4.32 1.98 -8.33
C VAL A 128 -3.37 1.49 -9.43
N LEU A 129 -2.10 1.90 -9.41
CA LEU A 129 -1.11 1.44 -10.38
C LEU A 129 -0.86 -0.07 -10.31
N GLY A 130 -0.74 -0.63 -9.11
CA GLY A 130 -0.62 -2.07 -8.88
C GLY A 130 -1.86 -2.85 -9.34
N ILE A 131 -3.06 -2.33 -9.08
CA ILE A 131 -4.32 -2.95 -9.54
C ILE A 131 -4.41 -2.90 -11.06
N LEU A 132 -4.06 -1.79 -11.71
CA LEU A 132 -4.03 -1.68 -13.18
C LEU A 132 -3.06 -2.70 -13.80
N GLU A 133 -1.91 -2.92 -13.17
CA GLU A 133 -0.97 -3.97 -13.56
C GLU A 133 -1.59 -5.36 -13.39
N LEU A 134 -2.20 -5.68 -12.26
CA LEU A 134 -2.89 -6.97 -12.03
C LEU A 134 -4.03 -7.21 -13.03
N LEU A 135 -4.77 -6.16 -13.41
CA LEU A 135 -5.87 -6.25 -14.37
C LEU A 135 -5.43 -6.65 -15.79
N LYS A 136 -4.14 -6.65 -16.10
CA LYS A 136 -3.63 -7.24 -17.35
C LYS A 136 -3.87 -8.75 -17.43
N HIS A 137 -3.78 -9.46 -16.30
CA HIS A 137 -3.90 -10.92 -16.24
C HIS A 137 -5.12 -11.43 -15.46
N HIS A 138 -5.64 -10.60 -14.55
CA HIS A 138 -6.76 -10.96 -13.69
C HIS A 138 -8.05 -10.26 -14.15
N PRO A 139 -9.11 -11.02 -14.51
CA PRO A 139 -10.38 -10.41 -14.91
C PRO A 139 -11.02 -9.57 -13.80
N ARG A 140 -10.80 -9.98 -12.54
CA ARG A 140 -11.36 -9.40 -11.32
C ARG A 140 -10.28 -9.27 -10.25
N VAL A 141 -10.11 -8.09 -9.68
CA VAL A 141 -9.17 -7.81 -8.58
C VAL A 141 -9.97 -7.33 -7.37
N LEU A 142 -9.76 -7.95 -6.21
CA LEU A 142 -10.39 -7.53 -4.96
C LEU A 142 -9.41 -6.67 -4.17
N TYR A 143 -9.80 -5.43 -3.88
CA TYR A 143 -9.09 -4.54 -2.98
C TYR A 143 -9.75 -4.57 -1.59
N ILE A 144 -8.96 -4.85 -0.55
CA ILE A 144 -9.40 -4.86 0.85
C ILE A 144 -8.55 -3.84 1.61
N ASP A 145 -9.22 -2.97 2.36
CA ASP A 145 -8.62 -1.87 3.10
C ASP A 145 -9.01 -1.93 4.57
N ILE A 146 -8.00 -2.04 5.45
CA ILE A 146 -8.16 -2.07 6.91
C ILE A 146 -7.49 -0.89 7.61
N ASP A 147 -7.12 0.16 6.86
CA ASP A 147 -6.79 1.47 7.41
C ASP A 147 -7.98 2.05 8.17
N VAL A 148 -7.71 2.91 9.16
CA VAL A 148 -8.81 3.57 9.89
C VAL A 148 -9.54 4.59 9.00
N HIS A 149 -8.90 5.10 7.95
CA HIS A 149 -9.47 6.03 6.99
C HIS A 149 -10.09 5.29 5.80
N HIS A 150 -11.13 5.89 5.22
CA HIS A 150 -11.72 5.34 3.99
C HIS A 150 -10.71 5.41 2.83
N GLY A 151 -10.52 4.29 2.13
CA GLY A 151 -9.68 4.16 0.92
C GLY A 151 -10.26 4.84 -0.33
N ASP A 152 -10.57 6.13 -0.19
CA ASP A 152 -11.35 6.93 -1.13
C ASP A 152 -10.66 7.13 -2.49
N GLY A 153 -9.34 7.22 -2.57
CA GLY A 153 -8.63 7.35 -3.84
C GLY A 153 -8.71 6.08 -4.70
N VAL A 154 -8.62 4.91 -4.07
CA VAL A 154 -8.76 3.62 -4.77
C VAL A 154 -10.22 3.39 -5.16
N GLU A 155 -11.17 3.68 -4.26
CA GLU A 155 -12.60 3.60 -4.56
C GLU A 155 -12.99 4.52 -5.73
N GLU A 156 -12.57 5.78 -5.72
CA GLU A 156 -12.87 6.74 -6.79
C GLU A 156 -12.30 6.29 -8.14
N ALA A 157 -11.08 5.74 -8.16
CA ALA A 157 -10.42 5.27 -9.38
C ALA A 157 -11.19 4.14 -10.08
N PHE A 158 -11.90 3.31 -9.32
CA PHE A 158 -12.61 2.13 -9.81
C PHE A 158 -14.14 2.21 -9.65
N TYR A 159 -14.69 3.37 -9.29
CA TYR A 159 -16.09 3.55 -8.93
C TYR A 159 -17.10 3.15 -10.02
N PHE A 160 -16.66 3.13 -11.27
CA PHE A 160 -17.48 2.85 -12.45
C PHE A 160 -17.24 1.50 -13.11
N THR A 161 -16.42 0.60 -12.53
CA THR A 161 -16.11 -0.71 -13.12
C THR A 161 -16.45 -1.87 -12.18
N ASP A 162 -16.84 -3.02 -12.74
CA ASP A 162 -17.03 -4.28 -12.04
C ASP A 162 -15.75 -5.15 -11.96
N ARG A 163 -14.71 -4.76 -12.70
CA ARG A 163 -13.42 -5.49 -12.74
C ARG A 163 -12.58 -5.32 -11.48
N VAL A 164 -12.92 -4.35 -10.64
CA VAL A 164 -12.32 -4.16 -9.32
C VAL A 164 -13.43 -4.01 -8.30
N MET A 165 -13.36 -4.77 -7.22
CA MET A 165 -14.23 -4.57 -6.06
C MET A 165 -13.42 -3.95 -4.93
N THR A 166 -13.87 -2.82 -4.39
CA THR A 166 -13.25 -2.18 -3.22
C THR A 166 -14.03 -2.51 -1.96
N VAL A 167 -13.33 -2.90 -0.89
CA VAL A 167 -13.92 -3.16 0.43
C VAL A 167 -13.13 -2.43 1.49
N SER A 168 -13.74 -1.42 2.12
CA SER A 168 -13.05 -0.60 3.13
C SER A 168 -13.76 -0.64 4.48
N PHE A 169 -12.98 -0.88 5.55
CA PHE A 169 -13.44 -0.88 6.94
C PHE A 169 -12.84 0.30 7.70
N HIS A 170 -13.62 1.35 7.91
CA HIS A 170 -13.07 2.63 8.36
C HIS A 170 -13.95 3.34 9.38
N LYS A 171 -13.37 4.28 10.11
CA LYS A 171 -14.08 5.22 10.98
C LYS A 171 -14.88 6.20 10.10
N PHE A 172 -16.17 6.38 10.39
CA PHE A 172 -17.04 7.28 9.64
C PHE A 172 -17.88 8.16 10.57
N GLY A 173 -18.16 9.39 10.13
CA GLY A 173 -18.88 10.41 10.90
C GLY A 173 -17.97 11.37 11.67
N ASP A 174 -18.57 12.33 12.39
CA ASP A 174 -17.87 13.33 13.22
C ASP A 174 -16.77 14.12 12.51
N LYS A 175 -16.94 14.35 11.19
CA LYS A 175 -15.95 15.00 10.32
C LYS A 175 -14.59 14.28 10.27
N PHE A 176 -14.57 12.98 10.52
CA PHE A 176 -13.36 12.16 10.34
C PHE A 176 -12.96 12.15 8.86
N PHE A 177 -11.66 12.33 8.60
CA PHE A 177 -11.11 12.33 7.25
C PHE A 177 -11.26 10.93 6.60
N PRO A 178 -11.54 10.81 5.28
CA PRO A 178 -11.74 11.87 4.28
C PRO A 178 -13.17 12.40 4.19
N GLY A 179 -14.11 11.88 4.98
CA GLY A 179 -15.52 12.31 4.98
C GLY A 179 -16.41 11.61 3.94
N THR A 180 -15.89 10.59 3.27
CA THR A 180 -16.60 9.68 2.34
C THR A 180 -16.66 8.26 2.91
N GLY A 181 -17.29 7.32 2.20
CA GLY A 181 -17.40 5.93 2.63
C GLY A 181 -18.67 5.63 3.45
N ASP A 182 -19.77 6.37 3.24
CA ASP A 182 -21.05 5.96 3.82
C ASP A 182 -21.46 4.58 3.25
N VAL A 183 -22.18 3.78 4.03
CA VAL A 183 -22.70 2.46 3.59
C VAL A 183 -23.59 2.53 2.33
N LYS A 184 -24.06 3.72 1.96
CA LYS A 184 -24.85 3.98 0.74
C LYS A 184 -23.99 4.27 -0.50
N GLU A 185 -22.70 4.57 -0.33
CA GLU A 185 -21.74 4.72 -1.42
C GLU A 185 -21.38 3.32 -1.91
N ILE A 186 -22.04 2.89 -2.99
CA ILE A 186 -21.99 1.50 -3.50
C ILE A 186 -21.44 1.40 -4.93
N GLY A 187 -20.83 2.46 -5.45
CA GLY A 187 -20.40 2.54 -6.84
C GLY A 187 -21.53 2.96 -7.79
N GLU A 188 -21.15 3.24 -9.03
CA GLU A 188 -22.06 3.72 -10.07
C GLU A 188 -21.90 2.96 -11.39
N ARG A 189 -22.93 3.01 -12.24
CA ARG A 189 -22.95 2.33 -13.55
C ARG A 189 -22.60 0.85 -13.43
N GLU A 190 -21.59 0.38 -14.15
CA GLU A 190 -21.10 -1.01 -14.12
C GLU A 190 -20.46 -1.35 -12.78
N GLY A 191 -19.87 -0.36 -12.08
CA GLY A 191 -19.31 -0.52 -10.73
C GLY A 191 -20.34 -0.50 -9.60
N LYS A 192 -21.63 -0.36 -9.89
CA LYS A 192 -22.67 -0.40 -8.85
C LYS A 192 -22.71 -1.78 -8.17
N PHE A 193 -22.72 -1.76 -6.84
CA PHE A 193 -22.54 -2.88 -5.91
C PHE A 193 -21.10 -3.43 -5.80
N TYR A 194 -20.12 -2.85 -6.50
CA TYR A 194 -18.70 -3.25 -6.43
C TYR A 194 -17.85 -2.33 -5.54
N ALA A 195 -18.43 -1.28 -4.97
CA ALA A 195 -17.84 -0.57 -3.83
C ALA A 195 -18.58 -0.96 -2.54
N ILE A 196 -17.84 -1.47 -1.54
CA ILE A 196 -18.38 -1.93 -0.27
C ILE A 196 -17.74 -1.15 0.86
N ASN A 197 -18.55 -0.29 1.46
CA ASN A 197 -18.14 0.53 2.59
C ASN A 197 -18.70 0.00 3.91
N VAL A 198 -17.81 -0.18 4.88
CA VAL A 198 -18.14 -0.64 6.24
C VAL A 198 -17.84 0.50 7.22
N PRO A 199 -18.75 1.49 7.37
CA PRO A 199 -18.56 2.59 8.28
C PRO A 199 -18.66 2.12 9.74
N LEU A 200 -17.68 2.51 10.55
CA LEU A 200 -17.54 2.14 11.96
C LEU A 200 -17.40 3.38 12.85
N ARG A 201 -17.61 3.18 14.15
CA ARG A 201 -17.44 4.17 15.21
C ARG A 201 -16.20 3.87 16.04
N ASP A 202 -15.87 4.78 16.94
CA ASP A 202 -14.72 4.71 17.82
C ASP A 202 -14.68 3.43 18.66
N GLY A 203 -13.47 3.02 19.00
CA GLY A 203 -13.20 1.97 19.99
C GLY A 203 -13.58 0.56 19.56
N ILE A 204 -13.76 0.29 18.26
CA ILE A 204 -14.02 -1.10 17.82
C ILE A 204 -12.92 -2.04 18.31
N ASP A 205 -13.33 -3.15 18.91
CA ASP A 205 -12.45 -4.17 19.47
C ASP A 205 -12.19 -5.33 18.49
N ASP A 206 -11.15 -6.13 18.79
CA ASP A 206 -10.73 -7.29 17.98
C ASP A 206 -11.87 -8.26 17.69
N SER A 207 -12.70 -8.58 18.68
CA SER A 207 -13.78 -9.57 18.54
C SER A 207 -14.86 -9.06 17.58
N SER A 208 -15.24 -7.79 17.72
CA SER A 208 -16.27 -7.15 16.90
C SER A 208 -15.79 -6.97 15.47
N PHE A 209 -14.58 -6.45 15.29
CA PHE A 209 -13.96 -6.23 13.99
C PHE A 209 -13.77 -7.56 13.24
N ASN A 210 -13.07 -8.53 13.84
CA ASN A 210 -12.77 -9.81 13.18
C ASN A 210 -14.02 -10.61 12.80
N ARG A 211 -15.07 -10.58 13.65
CA ARG A 211 -16.33 -11.27 13.32
C ARG A 211 -17.04 -10.60 12.14
N LEU A 212 -17.03 -9.28 12.07
CA LEU A 212 -17.61 -8.52 10.98
C LEU A 212 -16.82 -8.71 9.69
N PHE A 213 -15.49 -8.53 9.76
CA PHE A 213 -14.54 -8.70 8.66
C PHE A 213 -14.68 -10.08 8.02
N ARG A 214 -14.58 -11.16 8.80
CA ARG A 214 -14.72 -12.53 8.27
C ARG A 214 -16.06 -12.74 7.59
N ALA A 215 -17.16 -12.24 8.17
CA ALA A 215 -18.49 -12.44 7.61
C ALA A 215 -18.68 -11.73 6.27
N ILE A 216 -18.16 -10.51 6.13
CA ILE A 216 -18.25 -9.74 4.89
C ILE A 216 -17.29 -10.32 3.85
N ILE A 217 -16.00 -10.46 4.18
CA ILE A 217 -14.98 -10.90 3.23
C ILE A 217 -15.24 -12.33 2.72
N SER A 218 -15.73 -13.25 3.56
CA SER A 218 -16.15 -14.58 3.07
C SER A 218 -17.18 -14.47 1.95
N LYS A 219 -18.18 -13.61 2.14
CA LYS A 219 -19.28 -13.48 1.17
C LYS A 219 -18.85 -12.72 -0.08
N VAL A 220 -17.97 -11.73 0.08
CA VAL A 220 -17.32 -11.02 -1.02
C VAL A 220 -16.54 -11.99 -1.90
N VAL A 221 -15.64 -12.79 -1.33
CA VAL A 221 -14.84 -13.75 -2.11
C VAL A 221 -15.74 -14.81 -2.78
N GLU A 222 -16.77 -15.30 -2.08
CA GLU A 222 -17.74 -16.27 -2.62
C GLU A 222 -18.46 -15.74 -3.88
N ILE A 223 -18.92 -14.49 -3.85
CA ILE A 223 -19.71 -13.89 -4.93
C ILE A 223 -18.82 -13.34 -6.03
N TYR A 224 -17.80 -12.57 -5.65
CA TYR A 224 -16.96 -11.83 -6.59
C TYR A 224 -15.92 -12.72 -7.28
N GLN A 225 -15.47 -13.80 -6.62
CA GLN A 225 -14.48 -14.74 -7.15
C GLN A 225 -13.26 -14.04 -7.76
N PRO A 226 -12.50 -13.23 -6.99
CA PRO A 226 -11.37 -12.49 -7.50
C PRO A 226 -10.24 -13.41 -7.99
N GLY A 227 -9.52 -12.96 -9.01
CA GLY A 227 -8.30 -13.64 -9.50
C GLY A 227 -7.03 -13.21 -8.78
N ALA A 228 -7.04 -12.03 -8.15
CA ALA A 228 -5.98 -11.50 -7.30
C ALA A 228 -6.59 -10.63 -6.19
N ILE A 229 -5.90 -10.53 -5.05
CA ILE A 229 -6.27 -9.68 -3.92
C ILE A 229 -5.16 -8.67 -3.67
N VAL A 230 -5.54 -7.42 -3.44
CA VAL A 230 -4.68 -6.38 -2.87
C VAL A 230 -5.20 -6.07 -1.47
N LEU A 231 -4.38 -6.28 -0.45
CA LEU A 231 -4.70 -6.01 0.96
C LEU A 231 -3.83 -4.86 1.47
N GLN A 232 -4.47 -3.71 1.70
CA GLN A 232 -3.85 -2.57 2.35
C GLN A 232 -3.95 -2.78 3.87
N CYS A 233 -2.81 -2.73 4.58
CA CYS A 233 -2.71 -3.00 6.01
C CYS A 233 -2.36 -1.72 6.80
N GLY A 234 -3.17 -0.67 6.65
CA GLY A 234 -3.03 0.58 7.39
C GLY A 234 -3.05 0.35 8.91
N ALA A 235 -1.91 0.63 9.55
CA ALA A 235 -1.69 0.32 10.97
C ALA A 235 -2.17 1.41 11.93
N ASP A 236 -2.88 2.43 11.45
CA ASP A 236 -3.54 3.45 12.27
C ASP A 236 -4.91 3.01 12.80
N SER A 237 -5.44 1.88 12.35
CA SER A 237 -6.57 1.18 12.97
C SER A 237 -6.21 0.50 14.30
N LEU A 238 -4.92 0.46 14.65
CA LEU A 238 -4.44 -0.05 15.94
C LEU A 238 -4.83 0.84 17.12
N ALA A 239 -4.99 0.22 18.27
CA ALA A 239 -5.10 0.92 19.54
C ALA A 239 -3.87 1.79 19.79
N ARG A 240 -4.10 2.98 20.38
CA ARG A 240 -3.06 3.96 20.75
C ARG A 240 -2.29 4.53 19.55
N ASP A 241 -2.89 4.46 18.36
CA ASP A 241 -2.42 5.29 17.26
C ASP A 241 -2.60 6.78 17.57
N ARG A 242 -1.79 7.65 16.95
CA ARG A 242 -1.90 9.10 17.17
C ARG A 242 -3.08 9.72 16.40
N LEU A 243 -3.32 9.15 15.22
CA LEU A 243 -4.36 9.38 14.21
C LEU A 243 -5.71 8.77 14.58
N GLY A 244 -5.66 7.44 14.64
CA GLY A 244 -6.82 6.59 14.72
C GLY A 244 -7.44 6.50 16.10
N CYS A 245 -8.73 6.12 16.10
CA CYS A 245 -9.57 6.03 17.29
C CYS A 245 -10.19 4.64 17.46
N PHE A 246 -9.64 3.63 16.78
CA PHE A 246 -10.00 2.23 16.99
C PHE A 246 -9.24 1.63 18.17
N ASN A 247 -9.59 0.39 18.54
CA ASN A 247 -9.00 -0.32 19.66
C ASN A 247 -8.52 -1.72 19.27
N LEU A 248 -7.96 -1.86 18.06
CA LEU A 248 -7.43 -3.14 17.59
C LEU A 248 -6.07 -3.44 18.21
N SER A 249 -5.87 -4.68 18.64
CA SER A 249 -4.54 -5.19 18.96
C SER A 249 -3.80 -5.59 17.67
N ILE A 250 -2.49 -5.78 17.77
CA ILE A 250 -1.69 -6.32 16.66
C ILE A 250 -2.19 -7.71 16.26
N ASP A 251 -2.52 -8.57 17.22
CA ASP A 251 -3.09 -9.90 16.94
C ASP A 251 -4.45 -9.78 16.24
N GLY A 252 -5.29 -8.84 16.69
CA GLY A 252 -6.59 -8.56 16.10
C GLY A 252 -6.50 -8.10 14.64
N HIS A 253 -5.58 -7.19 14.35
CA HIS A 253 -5.29 -6.69 13.01
C HIS A 253 -4.72 -7.80 12.12
N ALA A 254 -3.71 -8.53 12.61
CA ALA A 254 -3.02 -9.57 11.86
C ALA A 254 -3.90 -10.80 11.57
N GLU A 255 -4.97 -11.03 12.35
CA GLU A 255 -5.99 -12.05 12.04
C GLU A 255 -6.78 -11.74 10.75
N CYS A 256 -6.84 -10.48 10.31
CA CYS A 256 -7.38 -10.11 9.00
C CYS A 256 -6.48 -10.61 7.87
N VAL A 257 -5.17 -10.33 7.97
CA VAL A 257 -4.15 -10.83 7.03
C VAL A 257 -4.17 -12.36 6.95
N LYS A 258 -4.17 -13.02 8.11
CA LYS A 258 -4.27 -14.49 8.20
C LYS A 258 -5.54 -15.04 7.59
N PHE A 259 -6.65 -14.32 7.69
CA PHE A 259 -7.91 -14.74 7.09
C PHE A 259 -7.87 -14.63 5.56
N VAL A 260 -7.40 -13.50 5.04
CA VAL A 260 -7.27 -13.27 3.59
C VAL A 260 -6.32 -14.28 2.96
N LYS A 261 -5.17 -14.53 3.60
CA LYS A 261 -4.18 -15.53 3.13
C LYS A 261 -4.79 -16.92 2.90
N LYS A 262 -5.77 -17.35 3.71
CA LYS A 262 -6.39 -18.68 3.60
C LYS A 262 -7.17 -18.93 2.31
N PHE A 263 -7.52 -17.88 1.57
CA PHE A 263 -8.18 -18.05 0.27
C PHE A 263 -7.24 -18.60 -0.80
N ASN A 264 -5.92 -18.56 -0.60
CA ASN A 264 -4.91 -19.03 -1.57
C ASN A 264 -5.09 -18.42 -2.96
N ILE A 265 -5.38 -17.11 -2.99
CA ILE A 265 -5.47 -16.28 -4.19
C ILE A 265 -4.22 -15.40 -4.20
N PRO A 266 -3.59 -15.12 -5.37
CA PRO A 266 -2.44 -14.22 -5.48
C PRO A 266 -2.67 -12.94 -4.66
N LEU A 267 -1.75 -12.65 -3.73
CA LEU A 267 -1.96 -11.64 -2.69
C LEU A 267 -0.84 -10.59 -2.70
N LEU A 268 -1.20 -9.36 -3.03
CA LEU A 268 -0.37 -8.19 -2.81
C LEU A 268 -0.71 -7.59 -1.45
N VAL A 269 0.26 -7.50 -0.55
CA VAL A 269 0.11 -6.87 0.77
C VAL A 269 0.88 -5.56 0.79
N THR A 270 0.23 -4.48 1.19
CA THR A 270 0.87 -3.17 1.30
C THR A 270 0.78 -2.61 2.71
N GLY A 271 1.55 -1.55 2.97
CA GLY A 271 1.42 -0.74 4.17
C GLY A 271 0.16 0.12 4.16
N GLY A 272 0.32 1.41 4.47
CA GLY A 272 -0.78 2.34 4.69
C GLY A 272 -0.50 3.36 5.77
N GLY A 273 -1.53 3.88 6.43
CA GLY A 273 -1.43 4.72 7.61
C GLY A 273 -0.73 4.04 8.81
N GLY A 274 -0.57 4.80 9.90
CA GLY A 274 0.09 4.35 11.12
C GLY A 274 1.07 5.39 11.67
N TYR A 275 0.73 5.99 12.79
CA TYR A 275 1.35 7.21 13.31
C TYR A 275 1.99 7.04 14.70
N THR A 276 1.76 5.90 15.36
CA THR A 276 2.63 5.39 16.44
C THR A 276 3.64 4.41 15.85
N LYS A 277 4.76 4.93 15.33
CA LYS A 277 5.77 4.20 14.52
C LYS A 277 6.28 2.90 15.15
N GLU A 278 6.37 2.84 16.47
CA GLU A 278 6.78 1.65 17.22
C GLU A 278 5.76 0.52 17.06
N ASN A 279 4.47 0.86 17.09
CA ASN A 279 3.39 -0.11 16.90
C ASN A 279 3.24 -0.52 15.44
N VAL A 280 3.49 0.40 14.50
CA VAL A 280 3.54 0.06 13.07
C VAL A 280 4.61 -0.99 12.80
N ALA A 281 5.83 -0.77 13.32
CA ALA A 281 6.93 -1.71 13.14
C ALA A 281 6.62 -3.10 13.73
N ARG A 282 6.01 -3.15 14.92
CA ARG A 282 5.54 -4.42 15.51
C ARG A 282 4.47 -5.09 14.65
N CYS A 283 3.47 -4.33 14.20
CA CYS A 283 2.33 -4.85 13.44
C CYS A 283 2.78 -5.50 12.13
N TRP A 284 3.46 -4.75 11.28
CA TRP A 284 3.91 -5.26 9.98
C TRP A 284 4.95 -6.38 10.10
N THR A 285 5.74 -6.41 11.17
CA THR A 285 6.63 -7.54 11.47
C THR A 285 5.83 -8.81 11.78
N VAL A 286 4.81 -8.71 12.66
CA VAL A 286 3.93 -9.84 12.98
C VAL A 286 3.18 -10.33 11.76
N GLU A 287 2.66 -9.41 10.94
CA GLU A 287 1.97 -9.76 9.69
C GLU A 287 2.90 -10.42 8.68
N THR A 288 4.15 -9.95 8.56
CA THR A 288 5.18 -10.64 7.76
C THR A 288 5.39 -12.06 8.27
N GLY A 289 5.46 -12.27 9.59
CA GLY A 289 5.53 -13.61 10.19
C GLY A 289 4.34 -14.50 9.80
N ILE A 290 3.12 -13.97 9.83
CA ILE A 290 1.91 -14.69 9.40
C ILE A 290 1.96 -15.05 7.92
N LEU A 291 2.39 -14.12 7.06
CA LEU A 291 2.52 -14.36 5.62
C LEU A 291 3.52 -15.48 5.34
N LEU A 292 4.56 -15.60 6.17
CA LEU A 292 5.60 -16.64 6.10
C LEU A 292 5.31 -17.90 6.94
N ASP A 293 4.09 -18.06 7.48
CA ASP A 293 3.71 -19.16 8.38
C ASP A 293 4.72 -19.37 9.54
N THR A 294 5.27 -18.28 10.05
CA THR A 294 6.29 -18.28 11.09
C THR A 294 5.75 -17.60 12.35
N GLU A 295 5.71 -18.36 13.44
CA GLU A 295 5.36 -17.84 14.76
C GLU A 295 6.56 -17.08 15.35
N LEU A 296 6.32 -15.86 15.82
CA LEU A 296 7.35 -15.00 16.38
C LEU A 296 7.32 -15.03 17.91
N PRO A 297 8.47 -15.14 18.60
CA PRO A 297 8.50 -14.97 20.03
C PRO A 297 8.14 -13.52 20.39
N ASN A 298 7.46 -13.34 21.53
CA ASN A 298 6.97 -12.02 21.93
C ASN A 298 8.11 -11.06 22.30
N GLU A 299 9.26 -11.57 22.72
CA GLU A 299 10.46 -10.76 23.01
C GLU A 299 11.06 -10.26 21.70
N ILE A 300 11.34 -8.95 21.62
CA ILE A 300 11.98 -8.32 20.47
C ILE A 300 13.50 -8.60 20.52
N PRO A 301 14.08 -9.27 19.50
CA PRO A 301 15.52 -9.47 19.42
C PRO A 301 16.28 -8.16 19.34
N ASP A 302 17.54 -8.19 19.77
CA ASP A 302 18.40 -7.01 19.69
C ASP A 302 18.53 -6.49 18.25
N ASN A 303 18.47 -5.16 18.11
CA ASN A 303 18.52 -4.46 16.82
C ASN A 303 18.82 -2.97 17.02
N ASP A 304 19.23 -2.29 15.96
CA ASP A 304 19.63 -0.87 16.00
C ASP A 304 18.54 0.08 16.56
N TYR A 305 17.28 -0.32 16.48
CA TYR A 305 16.13 0.45 16.95
C TYR A 305 15.53 -0.08 18.27
N ILE A 306 16.18 -1.03 18.96
CA ILE A 306 15.62 -1.72 20.14
C ILE A 306 15.12 -0.75 21.22
N LYS A 307 15.81 0.37 21.41
CA LYS A 307 15.47 1.41 22.39
C LYS A 307 14.10 2.05 22.17
N TYR A 308 13.57 2.04 20.94
CA TYR A 308 12.23 2.52 20.64
C TYR A 308 11.13 1.61 21.21
N PHE A 309 11.43 0.35 21.49
CA PHE A 309 10.44 -0.62 21.97
C PHE A 309 10.42 -0.77 23.50
N GLY A 310 11.22 0.01 24.23
CA GLY A 310 11.18 0.04 25.68
C GLY A 310 9.88 0.61 26.25
N PRO A 311 9.56 0.36 27.53
CA PRO A 311 10.34 -0.44 28.48
C PRO A 311 10.11 -1.96 28.37
N ASP A 312 9.07 -2.39 27.65
CA ASP A 312 8.63 -3.79 27.66
C ASP A 312 9.41 -4.68 26.67
N TYR A 313 9.99 -4.09 25.62
CA TYR A 313 10.72 -4.77 24.55
C TYR A 313 9.95 -5.95 23.95
N SER A 314 8.62 -5.83 23.89
CA SER A 314 7.72 -6.85 23.39
C SER A 314 7.08 -6.48 22.05
N LEU A 315 6.77 -7.50 21.23
CA LEU A 315 5.97 -7.36 20.02
C LEU A 315 4.52 -7.05 20.34
N LYS A 316 3.94 -7.78 21.29
CA LYS A 316 2.56 -7.59 21.70
C LYS A 316 2.49 -6.44 22.70
N ILE A 317 1.57 -5.52 22.45
CA ILE A 317 1.24 -4.41 23.33
C ILE A 317 -0.12 -4.69 23.98
N PRO A 318 -0.32 -4.36 25.27
CA PRO A 318 -1.63 -4.41 25.86
C PRO A 318 -2.56 -3.44 25.12
N GLY A 319 -3.82 -3.86 24.91
CA GLY A 319 -4.84 -3.06 24.24
C GLY A 319 -5.10 -1.70 24.91
N GLY A 320 -5.87 -0.85 24.25
CA GLY A 320 -6.39 0.37 24.83
C GLY A 320 -7.61 0.11 25.72
N HIS A 321 -7.84 1.01 26.68
CA HIS A 321 -9.10 1.10 27.42
C HIS A 321 -9.94 2.23 26.80
N ILE A 322 -10.53 1.96 25.63
CA ILE A 322 -11.47 2.86 24.95
C ILE A 322 -12.84 2.17 24.93
N GLU A 323 -13.90 2.93 25.19
CA GLU A 323 -15.27 2.42 25.07
C GLU A 323 -15.60 2.09 23.60
N ASN A 324 -16.11 0.89 23.35
CA ASN A 324 -16.54 0.49 22.01
C ASN A 324 -17.94 1.04 21.70
N LEU A 325 -18.01 2.07 20.84
CA LEU A 325 -19.26 2.72 20.44
C LEU A 325 -20.03 1.94 19.35
N ASN A 326 -19.49 0.81 18.89
CA ASN A 326 -20.10 -0.05 17.88
C ASN A 326 -21.02 -1.08 18.53
N THR A 327 -22.22 -0.64 18.91
CA THR A 327 -23.22 -1.55 19.50
C THR A 327 -23.51 -2.75 18.59
N LYS A 328 -23.86 -3.90 19.17
CA LYS A 328 -24.22 -5.11 18.41
C LYS A 328 -25.33 -4.86 17.38
N SER A 329 -26.30 -3.99 17.73
CA SER A 329 -27.39 -3.59 16.83
C SER A 329 -26.83 -2.83 15.62
N TYR A 330 -25.98 -1.82 15.85
CA TYR A 330 -25.34 -1.05 14.78
C TYR A 330 -24.54 -1.93 13.81
N ILE A 331 -23.65 -2.78 14.34
CA ILE A 331 -22.86 -3.72 13.50
C ILE A 331 -23.77 -4.66 12.71
N SER A 332 -24.85 -5.16 13.33
CA SER A 332 -25.78 -6.08 12.65
C SER A 332 -26.53 -5.39 11.52
N THR A 333 -26.93 -4.13 11.69
CA THR A 333 -27.59 -3.32 10.65
C THR A 333 -26.66 -3.08 9.46
N ILE A 334 -25.42 -2.62 9.72
CA ILE A 334 -24.41 -2.40 8.66
C ILE A 334 -24.14 -3.71 7.91
N LYS A 335 -23.90 -4.80 8.64
CA LYS A 335 -23.69 -6.13 8.05
C LYS A 335 -24.88 -6.56 7.17
N ALA A 336 -26.11 -6.40 7.65
CA ALA A 336 -27.30 -6.80 6.90
C ALA A 336 -27.41 -6.02 5.58
N GLN A 337 -27.21 -4.70 5.63
CA GLN A 337 -27.26 -3.84 4.45
C GLN A 337 -26.19 -4.24 3.41
N ILE A 338 -24.96 -4.50 3.85
CA ILE A 338 -23.87 -4.94 2.96
C ILE A 338 -24.18 -6.31 2.34
N LEU A 339 -24.64 -7.27 3.15
CA LEU A 339 -25.00 -8.59 2.65
C LEU A 339 -26.21 -8.56 1.70
N ASP A 340 -27.12 -7.61 1.86
CA ASP A 340 -28.22 -7.40 0.92
C ASP A 340 -27.74 -6.76 -0.39
N ASN A 341 -26.82 -5.78 -0.33
CA ASN A 341 -26.19 -5.19 -1.53
C ASN A 341 -25.49 -6.27 -2.36
N LEU A 342 -24.73 -7.15 -1.71
CA LEU A 342 -24.01 -8.25 -2.36
C LEU A 342 -24.93 -9.21 -3.13
N ARG A 343 -26.22 -9.33 -2.78
CA ARG A 343 -27.19 -10.19 -3.51
C ARG A 343 -27.55 -9.66 -4.89
N TYR A 344 -27.33 -8.38 -5.16
CA TYR A 344 -27.62 -7.77 -6.46
C TYR A 344 -26.52 -8.01 -7.50
N ILE A 345 -25.34 -8.46 -7.07
CA ILE A 345 -24.28 -8.88 -7.97
C ILE A 345 -24.71 -10.18 -8.63
N GLN A 346 -25.09 -10.11 -9.90
CA GLN A 346 -25.29 -11.31 -10.70
C GLN A 346 -23.93 -11.98 -10.89
N HIS A 347 -23.88 -13.28 -10.59
CA HIS A 347 -22.70 -14.15 -10.66
C HIS A 347 -21.79 -13.81 -11.87
N ALA A 348 -20.50 -13.62 -11.58
CA ALA A 348 -19.38 -13.26 -12.46
C ALA A 348 -19.74 -12.84 -13.92
N PRO A 349 -19.71 -11.53 -14.25
CA PRO A 349 -19.88 -11.08 -15.63
C PRO A 349 -18.82 -11.70 -16.55
N SER A 350 -19.24 -12.06 -17.77
CA SER A 350 -18.38 -12.63 -18.79
C SER A 350 -17.53 -11.52 -19.39
N VAL A 351 -16.22 -11.53 -19.11
CA VAL A 351 -15.31 -10.50 -19.61
C VAL A 351 -14.88 -10.83 -21.04
N GLN A 352 -14.98 -9.85 -21.94
CA GLN A 352 -14.43 -9.91 -23.29
C GLN A 352 -12.91 -9.78 -23.19
N MET A 353 -12.15 -10.77 -23.69
CA MET A 353 -10.68 -10.77 -23.67
C MET A 353 -10.15 -9.52 -24.39
N GLN A 354 -9.46 -8.62 -23.68
CA GLN A 354 -8.68 -7.54 -24.27
C GLN A 354 -7.24 -8.04 -24.51
N GLU A 355 -6.60 -7.60 -25.59
CA GLU A 355 -5.17 -7.84 -25.79
C GLU A 355 -4.39 -7.23 -24.62
N VAL A 356 -3.58 -8.05 -23.96
CA VAL A 356 -2.69 -7.63 -22.88
C VAL A 356 -1.67 -6.66 -23.47
N PRO A 357 -1.62 -5.38 -23.04
CA PRO A 357 -0.55 -4.48 -23.45
C PRO A 357 0.79 -5.11 -23.08
N PRO A 358 1.81 -5.07 -23.96
CA PRO A 358 3.11 -5.66 -23.67
C PRO A 358 3.66 -5.06 -22.38
N ASP A 359 4.23 -5.92 -21.53
CA ASP A 359 4.96 -5.46 -20.35
C ASP A 359 6.04 -4.48 -20.79
N PHE A 360 6.12 -3.33 -20.11
CA PHE A 360 7.30 -2.48 -20.18
C PHE A 360 8.42 -3.24 -19.47
N TYR A 361 9.00 -4.21 -20.17
CA TYR A 361 10.20 -4.90 -19.71
C TYR A 361 11.33 -3.88 -19.83
N ILE A 362 11.63 -3.23 -18.71
CA ILE A 362 12.93 -2.58 -18.52
C ILE A 362 13.77 -3.71 -17.93
N PRO A 363 14.69 -4.32 -18.71
CA PRO A 363 15.59 -5.32 -18.14
C PRO A 363 16.28 -4.71 -16.92
N ASP A 364 16.50 -5.52 -15.89
CA ASP A 364 17.30 -5.15 -14.73
C ASP A 364 18.57 -4.45 -15.23
N PHE A 365 18.62 -3.12 -15.07
CA PHE A 365 19.83 -2.36 -15.33
C PHE A 365 20.71 -2.56 -14.11
N ASP A 366 21.35 -3.73 -14.07
CA ASP A 366 22.46 -3.96 -13.14
C ASP A 366 23.65 -3.19 -13.72
N GLU A 367 23.95 -2.01 -13.16
CA GLU A 367 25.11 -1.22 -13.61
C GLU A 367 26.43 -1.99 -13.45
N ASP A 368 26.43 -3.04 -12.62
CA ASP A 368 27.55 -3.90 -12.26
C ASP A 368 27.80 -5.06 -13.27
N GLU A 369 26.91 -5.30 -14.25
CA GLU A 369 27.05 -6.36 -15.27
C GLU A 369 27.64 -5.87 -16.62
N ARG A 370 28.31 -4.71 -16.66
CA ARG A 370 28.91 -4.23 -17.92
C ARG A 370 30.14 -5.04 -18.34
N ASN A 371 29.95 -5.90 -19.34
CA ASN A 371 31.04 -6.56 -20.05
C ASN A 371 31.85 -5.51 -20.87
N PRO A 372 33.16 -5.30 -20.59
CA PRO A 372 33.96 -4.27 -21.24
C PRO A 372 34.15 -4.46 -22.76
N ASP A 373 33.81 -5.64 -23.31
CA ASP A 373 33.98 -5.95 -24.73
C ASP A 373 32.73 -5.72 -25.60
N VAL A 374 31.60 -5.29 -25.02
CA VAL A 374 30.36 -5.03 -25.77
C VAL A 374 30.32 -3.57 -26.23
N ARG A 375 30.33 -3.35 -27.55
CA ARG A 375 30.23 -2.00 -28.13
C ARG A 375 28.82 -1.43 -27.93
N VAL A 376 28.75 -0.37 -27.14
CA VAL A 376 27.56 0.45 -26.92
C VAL A 376 27.23 1.27 -28.17
N ASP A 377 25.95 1.32 -28.54
CA ASP A 377 25.43 2.09 -29.68
C ASP A 377 25.73 3.59 -29.54
N GLN A 378 25.98 4.25 -30.68
CA GLN A 378 26.45 5.64 -30.73
C GLN A 378 25.46 6.61 -30.06
N ARG A 379 24.16 6.28 -30.11
CA ARG A 379 23.08 7.05 -29.49
C ARG A 379 23.09 7.01 -27.95
N SER A 380 23.66 5.97 -27.36
CA SER A 380 23.83 5.83 -25.91
C SER A 380 25.11 6.51 -25.43
N ARG A 381 26.15 6.60 -26.27
CA ARG A 381 27.36 7.39 -26.01
C ARG A 381 27.08 8.90 -26.02
N ASP A 382 26.23 9.36 -26.93
CA ASP A 382 25.90 10.80 -27.04
C ASP A 382 25.09 11.34 -25.85
N LYS A 383 24.48 10.47 -25.04
CA LYS A 383 23.80 10.83 -23.78
C LYS A 383 24.74 10.89 -22.57
N GLN A 384 25.95 10.35 -22.69
CA GLN A 384 26.99 10.42 -21.67
C GLN A 384 27.99 11.53 -22.02
N ILE A 385 27.55 12.78 -21.95
CA ILE A 385 28.49 13.91 -21.85
C ILE A 385 28.78 14.10 -20.37
N GLN A 386 29.83 13.46 -19.90
CA GLN A 386 30.44 13.72 -18.61
C GLN A 386 31.17 15.07 -18.69
N ARG A 387 31.06 15.92 -17.67
CA ARG A 387 31.77 17.20 -17.64
C ARG A 387 33.26 16.96 -17.40
N ASP A 388 34.10 17.77 -18.05
CA ASP A 388 35.58 17.65 -18.03
C ASP A 388 36.24 17.96 -16.66
N ASP A 389 35.47 18.14 -15.58
CA ASP A 389 35.95 18.57 -14.27
C ASP A 389 35.92 17.50 -13.15
N GLU A 390 35.54 16.25 -13.44
CA GLU A 390 35.64 15.15 -12.47
C GLU A 390 36.91 14.32 -12.66
N TYR A 391 37.99 14.72 -11.97
CA TYR A 391 39.15 13.86 -11.74
C TYR A 391 38.82 12.84 -10.66
N PHE A 392 38.62 11.58 -11.05
CA PHE A 392 38.68 10.44 -10.14
C PHE A 392 39.82 9.53 -10.60
N ASP A 393 40.94 9.58 -9.88
CA ASP A 393 42.05 8.63 -10.06
C ASP A 393 41.61 7.27 -9.54
N GLY A 394 41.52 6.30 -10.45
CA GLY A 394 41.12 4.93 -10.14
C GLY A 394 42.16 4.16 -9.35
N ASP A 395 41.67 3.20 -8.57
CA ASP A 395 42.45 2.21 -7.82
C ASP A 395 43.37 1.39 -8.73
N LYS A 396 44.61 1.86 -8.85
CA LYS A 396 45.78 1.03 -9.08
C LYS A 396 46.88 1.55 -8.18
N ASP A 397 47.10 0.86 -7.07
CA ASP A 397 48.45 0.43 -6.73
C ASP A 397 48.41 -0.78 -5.78
N ASN A 398 48.99 -1.87 -6.30
CA ASN A 398 49.37 -3.06 -5.55
C ASN A 398 50.70 -2.77 -4.82
N ASP A 399 50.81 -3.31 -3.61
CA ASP A 399 51.97 -3.39 -2.71
C ASP A 399 53.37 -3.40 -3.35
N ALA A 400 54.30 -2.63 -2.77
CA ALA A 400 55.68 -3.07 -2.51
C ALA A 400 56.43 -2.16 -1.51
N SER A 401 57.03 -2.81 -0.50
CA SER A 401 58.06 -2.41 0.49
C SER A 401 57.73 -1.40 1.60
#